data_AF-A0A3A6DZ61-F1
#
_entry.id   AF-A0A3A6DZ61-F1
#
_cell.length_a   1.000
_cell.length_b   1.000
_cell.length_c   1.000
_cell.angle_alpha   90.00
_cell.angle_beta   90.00
_cell.angle_gamma   90.00
#
_symmetry.space_group_name_H-M   'P 1'
#
loop_
_entity.id
_entity.type
_entity.pdbx_description
1 polymer ?
#
loop_
_entity_poly.entity_id
_entity_poly.type
_entity_poly.pdbx_seq_one_letter_code
_entity_poly.pdbx_strand_id
1 'polypeptide(L)'
;MIYRLKELKGDTIAVPQLVFSKLGIAEEYNVRVALYVLATGITDPDKICADLKLRSRISAESALSFWAGAGLLERYEENGAPGEEPSAPAPMTWAEIAAASRTDPMISSLIDCAQTGFARPLTHREMEKLVNLYMQEGFAPETVMLCTAYVASTGRSTMAAVVHELKVWRTEGVETGEQADAHLKLLALRQSREQYVSGLLNIPESELTLGGRKAIARWYEVYGYDDAMVQEAAVQAGAKRDLWYWNSILKTWNAKGLRTVHDVRSPVAIAGASRNLRVDREAPSGNDFLKNAARRRPLKKKPE
;
A
#
# COMPACT_ATOMS: atom_id res chain seq x y z
N MET A 1 33.12 17.24 42.40
CA MET A 1 32.37 18.24 41.61
C MET A 1 31.15 17.56 41.04
N ILE A 2 29.97 18.16 41.14
CA ILE A 2 28.71 17.61 40.59
C ILE A 2 28.35 18.46 39.39
N TYR A 3 28.28 17.83 38.21
CA TYR A 3 27.93 18.50 36.96
C TYR A 3 26.43 18.30 36.66
N ARG A 4 25.77 19.31 36.08
CA ARG A 4 24.38 19.21 35.59
C ARG A 4 24.33 19.55 34.10
N LEU A 5 23.39 18.93 33.38
CA LEU A 5 23.15 19.27 31.98
C LEU A 5 22.63 20.71 31.89
N LYS A 6 23.20 21.50 30.98
CA LYS A 6 22.74 22.86 30.66
C LYS A 6 21.52 22.75 29.75
N GLU A 7 20.53 23.63 29.91
CA GLU A 7 19.38 23.71 28.97
C GLU A 7 19.88 24.03 27.55
N LEU A 8 19.53 23.16 26.60
CA LEU A 8 19.90 23.28 25.18
C LEU A 8 18.68 23.81 24.39
N LYS A 9 18.86 24.89 23.63
CA LYS A 9 17.82 25.46 22.75
C LYS A 9 18.07 25.04 21.31
N GLY A 10 17.43 23.95 20.88
CA GLY A 10 17.29 23.59 19.46
C GLY A 10 18.49 22.91 18.79
N ASP A 11 19.64 22.78 19.47
CA ASP A 11 20.83 22.09 18.95
C ASP A 11 20.96 20.70 19.59
N THR A 12 19.98 19.84 19.30
CA THR A 12 19.90 18.48 19.86
C THR A 12 19.72 17.47 18.75
N ILE A 13 20.55 16.44 18.76
CA ILE A 13 20.40 15.27 17.90
C ILE A 13 19.66 14.15 18.64
N ALA A 14 18.71 13.51 17.98
CA ALA A 14 18.07 12.31 18.50
C ALA A 14 19.02 11.12 18.31
N VAL A 15 19.46 10.52 19.42
CA VAL A 15 20.33 9.34 19.41
C VAL A 15 19.52 8.10 19.79
N PRO A 16 19.47 7.05 18.96
CA PRO A 16 18.78 5.80 19.29
C PRO A 16 19.31 5.16 20.57
N GLN A 17 18.42 4.54 21.36
CA GLN A 17 18.80 3.81 22.58
C GLN A 17 19.84 2.71 22.34
N LEU A 18 19.89 2.17 21.12
CA LEU A 18 20.90 1.21 20.68
C LEU A 18 22.34 1.72 20.79
N VAL A 19 22.57 3.02 20.57
CA VAL A 19 23.92 3.59 20.70
C VAL A 19 24.35 3.55 22.16
N PHE A 20 23.44 3.89 23.08
CA PHE A 20 23.68 3.86 24.52
C PHE A 20 23.95 2.45 25.04
N SER A 21 23.25 1.43 24.53
CA SER A 21 23.46 0.04 24.95
C SER A 21 24.81 -0.53 24.52
N LYS A 22 25.47 0.07 23.53
CA LYS A 22 26.79 -0.33 23.03
C LYS A 22 27.94 0.53 23.56
N LEU A 23 27.69 1.59 24.34
CA LEU A 23 28.75 2.47 24.86
C LEU A 23 29.79 1.76 25.72
N GLY A 24 29.42 0.67 26.41
CA GLY A 24 30.36 -0.09 27.24
C GLY A 24 31.37 -0.93 26.44
N ILE A 25 31.10 -1.19 25.16
CA ILE A 25 31.92 -2.06 24.29
C ILE A 25 32.49 -1.26 23.11
N ALA A 26 31.87 -0.14 22.75
CA ALA A 26 32.29 0.71 21.65
C ALA A 26 33.56 1.50 21.99
N GLU A 27 34.54 1.48 21.09
CA GLU A 27 35.71 2.36 21.17
C GLU A 27 35.34 3.81 20.88
N GLU A 28 36.21 4.75 21.29
CA GLU A 28 35.96 6.19 21.18
C GLU A 28 35.61 6.63 19.75
N TYR A 29 36.30 6.07 18.76
CA TYR A 29 36.05 6.40 17.35
C TYR A 29 34.73 5.80 16.84
N ASN A 30 34.28 4.67 17.38
CA ASN A 30 32.97 4.09 17.03
C ASN A 30 31.86 5.06 17.43
N VAL A 31 31.93 5.63 18.64
CA VAL A 31 30.92 6.59 19.12
C VAL A 31 30.92 7.85 18.25
N ARG A 32 32.11 8.37 17.90
CA ARG A 32 32.24 9.53 17.00
C ARG A 32 31.62 9.28 15.62
N VAL A 33 31.87 8.11 15.03
CA VAL A 33 31.30 7.71 13.73
C VAL A 33 29.77 7.58 13.82
N ALA A 34 29.22 6.94 14.85
CA ALA A 34 27.77 6.85 15.02
C ALA A 34 27.09 8.22 15.09
N LEU A 35 27.63 9.13 15.91
CA LEU A 35 27.07 10.47 16.05
C LEU A 35 27.17 11.28 14.75
N TYR A 36 28.28 11.15 14.03
CA TYR A 36 28.46 11.82 12.73
C TYR A 36 27.47 11.30 11.68
N VAL A 37 27.31 9.97 11.58
CA VAL A 37 26.37 9.34 10.64
C VAL A 37 24.93 9.73 11.00
N LEU A 38 24.56 9.74 12.28
CA LEU A 38 23.24 10.18 12.72
C LEU A 38 22.98 11.66 12.43
N ALA A 39 24.01 12.51 12.51
CA ALA A 39 23.89 13.95 12.28
C ALA A 39 23.80 14.31 10.79
N THR A 40 24.53 13.58 9.94
CA THR A 40 24.76 13.97 8.55
C THR A 40 24.16 13.02 7.52
N GLY A 41 23.91 11.76 7.89
CA GLY A 41 23.51 10.69 6.99
C GLY A 41 24.64 10.17 6.08
N ILE A 42 25.88 10.63 6.25
CA ILE A 42 27.01 10.26 5.39
C ILE A 42 27.63 8.96 5.88
N THR A 43 27.75 7.97 4.99
CA THR A 43 28.36 6.65 5.26
C THR A 43 29.63 6.38 4.46
N ASP A 44 30.12 7.36 3.68
CA ASP A 44 31.38 7.27 2.93
C ASP A 44 32.61 7.25 3.87
N PRO A 45 33.39 6.15 3.90
CA PRO A 45 34.54 6.01 4.80
C PRO A 45 35.62 7.07 4.60
N ASP A 46 35.86 7.53 3.37
CA ASP A 46 36.91 8.51 3.09
C ASP A 46 36.53 9.88 3.67
N LYS A 47 35.27 10.28 3.46
CA LYS A 47 34.72 11.53 3.98
C LYS A 47 34.62 11.52 5.50
N ILE A 48 34.20 10.40 6.10
CA ILE A 48 34.18 10.23 7.55
C ILE A 48 35.60 10.34 8.12
N CYS A 49 36.58 9.70 7.48
CA CYS A 49 37.97 9.74 7.92
C CYS A 49 38.53 11.17 7.91
N ALA A 50 38.22 11.96 6.87
CA ALA A 50 38.63 13.34 6.75
C ALA A 50 37.97 14.24 7.80
N ASP A 51 36.63 14.18 7.93
CA ASP A 51 35.86 15.08 8.79
C ASP A 51 36.10 14.81 10.28
N LEU A 52 36.22 13.53 10.66
CA LEU A 52 36.45 13.13 12.06
C LEU A 52 37.93 12.99 12.41
N LYS A 53 38.84 13.26 11.46
CA LYS A 53 40.29 13.11 11.61
C LYS A 53 40.67 11.73 12.15
N LEU A 54 40.09 10.69 11.58
CA LEU A 54 40.41 9.31 11.95
C LEU A 54 41.81 8.95 11.46
N ARG A 55 42.44 7.96 12.12
CA ARG A 55 43.81 7.55 11.79
C ARG A 55 43.94 6.95 10.39
N SER A 56 42.88 6.32 9.89
CA SER A 56 42.86 5.68 8.58
C SER A 56 41.43 5.41 8.10
N ARG A 57 41.27 5.24 6.79
CA ARG A 57 40.04 4.74 6.16
C ARG A 57 39.55 3.43 6.79
N ILE A 58 40.48 2.52 7.10
CA ILE A 58 40.19 1.24 7.77
C ILE A 58 39.49 1.45 9.12
N SER A 59 39.84 2.52 9.85
CA SER A 59 39.19 2.85 11.13
C SER A 59 37.72 3.26 10.92
N ALA A 60 37.44 4.01 9.83
CA ALA A 60 36.08 4.38 9.46
C ALA A 60 35.24 3.15 9.04
N GLU A 61 35.80 2.28 8.19
CA GLU A 61 35.15 1.04 7.74
C GLU A 61 34.90 0.05 8.88
N SER A 62 35.84 -0.06 9.81
CA SER A 62 35.71 -0.87 11.03
C SER A 62 34.56 -0.35 11.91
N ALA A 63 34.47 0.97 12.11
CA ALA A 63 33.39 1.58 12.88
C ALA A 63 32.02 1.41 12.22
N LEU A 64 31.95 1.60 10.90
CA LEU A 64 30.72 1.36 10.12
C LEU A 64 30.30 -0.11 10.21
N SER A 65 31.25 -1.04 10.11
CA SER A 65 30.99 -2.48 10.26
C SER A 65 30.51 -2.86 11.66
N PHE A 66 31.11 -2.27 12.70
CA PHE A 66 30.68 -2.46 14.08
C PHE A 66 29.21 -2.03 14.26
N TRP A 67 28.85 -0.85 13.76
CA TRP A 67 27.49 -0.33 13.87
C TRP A 67 26.50 -1.04 12.95
N ALA A 68 26.97 -1.59 11.83
CA ALA A 68 26.17 -2.49 11.03
C ALA A 68 25.86 -3.80 11.76
N GLY A 69 26.87 -4.42 12.38
CA GLY A 69 26.69 -5.62 13.19
C GLY A 69 25.85 -5.38 14.46
N ALA A 70 25.85 -4.15 14.98
CA ALA A 70 25.00 -3.77 16.11
C ALA A 70 23.54 -3.48 15.69
N GLY A 71 23.23 -3.41 14.39
CA GLY A 71 21.90 -3.08 13.86
C GLY A 71 21.58 -1.58 13.84
N LEU A 72 22.58 -0.71 13.98
CA LEU A 72 22.41 0.75 13.79
C LEU A 72 22.46 1.12 12.31
N LEU A 73 23.26 0.40 11.52
CA LEU A 73 23.41 0.60 10.09
C LEU A 73 23.04 -0.69 9.34
N GLU A 74 22.55 -0.56 8.12
CA GLU A 74 22.37 -1.70 7.22
C GLU A 74 23.49 -1.65 6.18
N ARG A 75 24.08 -2.82 5.86
CA ARG A 75 25.05 -2.91 4.76
C ARG A 75 24.29 -2.89 3.45
N TYR A 76 24.51 -1.84 2.67
CA TYR A 76 24.03 -1.74 1.30
C TYR A 76 25.23 -1.87 0.36
N GLU A 77 25.27 -2.91 -0.47
CA GLU A 77 26.27 -3.01 -1.53
C GLU A 77 25.82 -2.16 -2.72
N GLU A 78 26.37 -0.95 -2.85
CA GLU A 78 26.04 -0.01 -3.93
C GLU A 78 26.56 -0.45 -5.31
N ASN A 79 27.28 -1.60 -5.40
CA ASN A 79 27.74 -2.20 -6.66
C ASN A 79 27.68 -3.74 -6.65
N GLY A 80 26.67 -4.32 -6.01
CA GLY A 80 26.19 -5.62 -6.48
C GLY A 80 25.53 -5.37 -7.84
N ALA A 81 26.15 -5.81 -8.95
CA ALA A 81 25.38 -6.13 -10.16
C ALA A 81 24.09 -6.81 -9.69
N PRO A 82 22.90 -6.40 -10.18
CA PRO A 82 21.63 -6.74 -9.56
C PRO A 82 21.70 -8.20 -9.19
N GLY A 83 21.76 -8.46 -7.88
CA GLY A 83 21.74 -9.82 -7.39
C GLY A 83 20.60 -10.45 -8.14
N GLU A 84 20.86 -11.58 -8.81
CA GLU A 84 19.79 -12.42 -9.30
C GLU A 84 18.78 -12.46 -8.15
N GLU A 85 17.67 -11.74 -8.31
CA GLU A 85 16.39 -12.24 -7.85
C GLU A 85 16.49 -13.73 -8.15
N PRO A 86 16.29 -14.65 -7.18
CA PRO A 86 16.37 -16.07 -7.48
C PRO A 86 15.65 -16.26 -8.78
N SER A 87 16.42 -16.55 -9.85
CA SER A 87 15.98 -16.37 -11.22
C SER A 87 14.64 -17.02 -11.27
N ALA A 88 13.56 -16.24 -11.53
CA ALA A 88 12.19 -16.71 -11.40
C ALA A 88 12.19 -18.12 -11.98
N PRO A 89 11.95 -19.16 -11.15
CA PRO A 89 12.37 -20.53 -11.47
C PRO A 89 11.95 -20.80 -12.89
N ALA A 90 12.88 -21.27 -13.72
CA ALA A 90 12.65 -21.36 -15.16
C ALA A 90 11.25 -21.92 -15.39
N PRO A 91 10.38 -21.22 -16.15
CA PRO A 91 8.98 -21.60 -16.25
C PRO A 91 8.92 -23.07 -16.63
N MET A 92 8.20 -23.87 -15.84
CA MET A 92 8.18 -25.32 -16.03
C MET A 92 7.86 -25.63 -17.49
N THR A 93 8.64 -26.52 -18.09
CA THR A 93 8.39 -26.99 -19.44
C THR A 93 7.10 -27.80 -19.46
N TRP A 94 6.41 -27.84 -20.61
CA TRP A 94 5.24 -28.71 -20.80
C TRP A 94 5.45 -30.16 -20.31
N ALA A 95 6.63 -30.73 -20.49
CA ALA A 95 6.94 -32.10 -20.05
C ALA A 95 6.93 -32.24 -18.51
N GLU A 96 7.41 -31.23 -17.80
CA GLU A 96 7.41 -31.17 -16.34
C GLU A 96 5.99 -30.95 -15.81
N ILE A 97 5.19 -30.11 -16.48
CA ILE A 97 3.78 -29.91 -16.13
C ILE A 97 2.96 -31.18 -16.33
N ALA A 98 3.16 -31.87 -17.45
CA ALA A 98 2.50 -33.15 -17.71
C ALA A 98 2.93 -34.23 -16.73
N ALA A 99 4.13 -34.14 -16.14
CA ALA A 99 4.56 -35.01 -15.06
C ALA A 99 3.92 -34.62 -13.72
N ALA A 100 3.91 -33.33 -13.39
CA ALA A 100 3.32 -32.79 -12.17
C ALA A 100 1.80 -33.04 -12.11
N SER A 101 1.09 -32.95 -13.24
CA SER A 101 -0.36 -33.21 -13.30
C SER A 101 -0.74 -34.66 -12.98
N ARG A 102 0.20 -35.61 -13.10
CA ARG A 102 -0.03 -37.01 -12.69
C ARG A 102 0.05 -37.18 -11.18
N THR A 103 0.70 -36.26 -10.47
CA THR A 103 0.94 -36.35 -9.02
C THR A 103 0.12 -35.34 -8.22
N ASP A 104 -0.25 -34.21 -8.82
CA ASP A 104 -1.06 -33.16 -8.20
C ASP A 104 -2.37 -32.95 -8.98
N PRO A 105 -3.53 -33.39 -8.42
CA PRO A 105 -4.82 -33.21 -9.07
C PRO A 105 -5.25 -31.73 -9.20
N MET A 106 -4.67 -30.81 -8.43
CA MET A 106 -5.00 -29.39 -8.52
C MET A 106 -4.57 -28.79 -9.86
N ILE A 107 -3.53 -29.33 -10.49
CA ILE A 107 -3.10 -28.88 -11.82
C ILE A 107 -4.18 -29.17 -12.86
N SER A 108 -4.80 -30.36 -12.83
CA SER A 108 -5.93 -30.66 -13.72
C SER A 108 -7.14 -29.76 -13.42
N SER A 109 -7.47 -29.55 -12.14
CA SER A 109 -8.59 -28.68 -11.76
C SER A 109 -8.40 -27.22 -12.20
N LEU A 110 -7.17 -26.70 -12.13
CA LEU A 110 -6.83 -25.36 -12.64
C LEU A 110 -7.06 -25.27 -14.15
N ILE A 111 -6.53 -26.23 -14.91
CA ILE A 111 -6.65 -26.28 -16.37
C ILE A 111 -8.14 -26.38 -16.77
N ASP A 112 -8.89 -27.29 -16.16
CA ASP A 112 -10.31 -27.49 -16.44
C ASP A 112 -11.15 -26.25 -16.11
N CYS A 113 -10.86 -25.60 -14.97
CA CYS A 113 -11.50 -24.35 -14.57
C CYS A 113 -11.24 -23.24 -15.59
N ALA A 114 -9.99 -23.07 -16.02
CA ALA A 114 -9.63 -22.06 -16.99
C ALA A 114 -10.21 -22.35 -18.39
N GLN A 115 -10.23 -23.61 -18.84
CA GLN A 115 -10.84 -23.98 -20.12
C GLN A 115 -12.36 -23.75 -20.12
N THR A 116 -13.01 -24.09 -19.02
CA THR A 116 -14.46 -23.88 -18.82
C THR A 116 -14.76 -22.38 -18.78
N GLY A 117 -14.01 -21.61 -17.99
CA GLY A 117 -14.18 -20.16 -17.87
C GLY A 117 -13.94 -19.43 -19.20
N PHE A 118 -12.88 -19.78 -19.93
CA PHE A 118 -12.57 -19.16 -21.23
C PHE A 118 -13.40 -19.72 -22.38
N ALA A 119 -14.20 -20.77 -22.15
CA ALA A 119 -14.99 -21.47 -23.15
C ALA A 119 -14.17 -21.93 -24.37
N ARG A 120 -12.91 -22.32 -24.15
CA ARG A 120 -12.00 -22.83 -25.19
C ARG A 120 -10.85 -23.65 -24.60
N PRO A 121 -10.18 -24.47 -25.42
CA PRO A 121 -8.92 -25.07 -25.02
C PRO A 121 -7.83 -24.03 -24.72
N LEU A 122 -7.03 -24.31 -23.69
CA LEU A 122 -5.82 -23.54 -23.42
C LEU A 122 -4.69 -23.98 -24.36
N THR A 123 -3.84 -23.04 -24.73
CA THR A 123 -2.56 -23.36 -25.38
C THR A 123 -1.54 -23.85 -24.34
N HIS A 124 -0.50 -24.57 -24.77
CA HIS A 124 0.56 -25.03 -23.84
C HIS A 124 1.16 -23.86 -23.04
N ARG A 125 1.41 -22.71 -23.67
CA ARG A 125 1.93 -21.50 -22.99
C ARG A 125 0.98 -20.94 -21.93
N GLU A 126 -0.33 -21.12 -22.11
CA GLU A 126 -1.33 -20.68 -21.13
C GLU A 126 -1.39 -21.65 -19.95
N MET A 127 -1.33 -22.97 -20.22
CA MET A 127 -1.22 -23.98 -19.17
C MET A 127 0.07 -23.79 -18.37
N GLU A 128 1.20 -23.54 -19.03
CA GLU A 128 2.48 -23.20 -18.39
C GLU A 128 2.36 -22.00 -17.44
N LYS A 129 1.78 -20.89 -17.92
CA LYS A 129 1.55 -19.72 -17.06
C LYS A 129 0.64 -20.02 -15.88
N LEU A 130 -0.43 -20.77 -16.10
CA LEU A 130 -1.39 -21.11 -15.06
C LEU A 130 -0.76 -21.96 -13.95
N VAL A 131 0.04 -22.96 -14.32
CA VAL A 131 0.72 -23.82 -13.35
C VAL A 131 1.84 -23.07 -12.63
N ASN A 132 2.57 -22.18 -13.31
CA ASN A 132 3.59 -21.36 -12.66
C ASN A 132 2.99 -20.41 -11.61
N LEU A 133 1.78 -19.87 -11.81
CA LEU A 133 1.11 -19.05 -10.78
C LEU A 133 0.96 -19.82 -9.46
N TYR A 134 0.61 -21.10 -9.53
CA TYR A 134 0.45 -21.95 -8.35
C TYR A 134 1.79 -22.45 -7.79
N MET A 135 2.61 -23.08 -8.63
CA MET A 135 3.81 -23.80 -8.20
C MET A 135 5.02 -22.90 -7.93
N GLN A 136 5.13 -21.77 -8.64
CA GLN A 136 6.30 -20.89 -8.59
C GLN A 136 5.98 -19.55 -7.91
N GLU A 137 4.86 -18.93 -8.28
CA GLU A 137 4.45 -17.64 -7.68
C GLU A 137 3.66 -17.82 -6.37
N GLY A 138 3.39 -19.06 -5.97
CA GLY A 138 2.82 -19.41 -4.66
C GLY A 138 1.38 -18.95 -4.44
N PHE A 139 0.59 -18.74 -5.49
CA PHE A 139 -0.84 -18.49 -5.33
C PHE A 139 -1.56 -19.79 -4.93
N ALA A 140 -2.48 -19.72 -3.97
CA ALA A 140 -3.33 -20.87 -3.65
C ALA A 140 -4.15 -21.28 -4.89
N PRO A 141 -4.31 -22.59 -5.17
CA PRO A 141 -4.97 -23.06 -6.39
C PRO A 141 -6.43 -22.58 -6.45
N GLU A 142 -7.14 -22.57 -5.33
CA GLU A 142 -8.51 -22.05 -5.25
C GLU A 142 -8.58 -20.55 -5.59
N THR A 143 -7.60 -19.76 -5.14
CA THR A 143 -7.50 -18.33 -5.46
C THR A 143 -7.31 -18.12 -6.96
N VAL A 144 -6.45 -18.93 -7.60
CA VAL A 144 -6.24 -18.87 -9.06
C VAL A 144 -7.50 -19.27 -9.83
N MET A 145 -8.19 -20.33 -9.40
CA MET A 145 -9.46 -20.77 -10.01
C MET A 145 -10.55 -19.70 -9.90
N LEU A 146 -10.78 -19.16 -8.70
CA LEU A 146 -11.78 -18.11 -8.45
C LEU A 146 -11.46 -16.83 -9.23
N CYS A 147 -10.19 -16.40 -9.26
CA CYS A 147 -9.78 -15.25 -10.05
C CYS A 147 -9.99 -15.49 -11.55
N THR A 148 -9.70 -16.69 -12.04
CA THR A 148 -9.90 -17.04 -13.46
C THR A 148 -11.38 -16.99 -13.84
N ALA A 149 -12.25 -17.56 -13.00
CA ALA A 149 -13.69 -17.51 -13.18
C ALA A 149 -14.24 -16.07 -13.16
N TYR A 150 -13.74 -15.23 -12.26
CA TYR A 150 -14.09 -13.81 -12.20
C TYR A 150 -13.66 -13.04 -13.44
N VAL A 151 -12.41 -13.23 -13.90
CA VAL A 151 -11.93 -12.60 -15.13
C VAL A 151 -12.82 -12.99 -16.31
N ALA A 152 -13.15 -14.28 -16.44
CA ALA A 152 -14.09 -14.78 -17.44
C ALA A 152 -15.47 -14.11 -17.35
N SER A 153 -16.04 -13.96 -16.15
CA SER A 153 -17.35 -13.32 -15.98
C SER A 153 -17.37 -11.84 -16.37
N THR A 154 -16.21 -11.16 -16.37
CA THR A 154 -16.08 -9.78 -16.89
C THR A 154 -15.96 -9.70 -18.42
N GLY A 155 -16.08 -10.82 -19.14
CA GLY A 155 -15.91 -10.89 -20.59
C GLY A 155 -14.45 -10.91 -21.04
N ARG A 156 -13.48 -11.03 -20.12
CA ARG A 156 -12.05 -11.16 -20.39
C ARG A 156 -11.66 -12.64 -20.34
N SER A 157 -10.91 -13.14 -21.33
CA SER A 157 -10.53 -14.57 -21.40
C SER A 157 -9.04 -14.78 -21.71
N THR A 158 -8.19 -13.93 -21.14
CA THR A 158 -6.74 -13.96 -21.36
C THR A 158 -5.99 -14.24 -20.06
N MET A 159 -4.93 -15.04 -20.13
CA MET A 159 -4.04 -15.27 -18.99
C MET A 159 -3.38 -13.99 -18.48
N ALA A 160 -3.16 -12.99 -19.34
CA ALA A 160 -2.63 -11.70 -18.92
C ALA A 160 -3.60 -10.96 -17.97
N ALA A 161 -4.91 -11.03 -18.22
CA ALA A 161 -5.92 -10.47 -17.34
C ALA A 161 -5.96 -11.21 -15.99
N VAL A 162 -5.87 -12.55 -16.00
CA VAL A 162 -5.79 -13.37 -14.77
C VAL A 162 -4.57 -12.99 -13.92
N VAL A 163 -3.38 -12.94 -14.53
CA VAL A 163 -2.14 -12.57 -13.83
C VAL A 163 -2.24 -11.15 -13.24
N HIS A 164 -2.78 -10.21 -14.00
CA HIS A 164 -2.94 -8.84 -13.53
C HIS A 164 -3.89 -8.78 -12.32
N GLU A 165 -5.04 -9.44 -12.41
CA GLU A 165 -6.06 -9.46 -11.36
C GLU A 165 -5.54 -10.15 -10.09
N LEU A 166 -4.84 -11.29 -10.22
CA LEU A 166 -4.20 -11.97 -9.09
C LEU A 166 -3.18 -11.08 -8.36
N LYS A 167 -2.41 -10.26 -9.10
CA LYS A 167 -1.50 -9.30 -8.49
C LYS A 167 -2.25 -8.23 -7.72
N VAL A 168 -3.37 -7.74 -8.24
CA VAL A 168 -4.25 -6.80 -7.51
C VAL A 168 -4.79 -7.45 -6.24
N TRP A 169 -5.32 -8.67 -6.33
CA TRP A 169 -5.84 -9.42 -5.19
C TRP A 169 -4.77 -9.60 -4.10
N ARG A 170 -3.54 -9.96 -4.48
CA ARG A 170 -2.42 -10.06 -3.55
C ARG A 170 -2.10 -8.72 -2.88
N THR A 171 -2.13 -7.60 -3.61
CA THR A 171 -1.94 -6.27 -3.00
C THR A 171 -3.07 -5.86 -2.06
N GLU A 172 -4.28 -6.43 -2.24
CA GLU A 172 -5.42 -6.27 -1.33
C GLU A 172 -5.42 -7.29 -0.18
N GLY A 173 -4.38 -8.13 -0.07
CA GLY A 173 -4.21 -9.09 1.03
C GLY A 173 -4.97 -10.41 0.85
N VAL A 174 -5.33 -10.76 -0.39
CA VAL A 174 -6.00 -12.02 -0.73
C VAL A 174 -4.96 -13.08 -1.08
N GLU A 175 -4.76 -14.02 -0.17
CA GLU A 175 -3.75 -15.09 -0.28
C GLU A 175 -4.38 -16.50 -0.21
N THR A 176 -5.58 -16.65 0.34
CA THR A 176 -6.27 -17.93 0.48
C THR A 176 -7.56 -18.01 -0.35
N GLY A 177 -8.06 -19.23 -0.57
CA GLY A 177 -9.35 -19.46 -1.25
C GLY A 177 -10.54 -18.82 -0.53
N GLU A 178 -10.56 -18.87 0.81
CA GLU A 178 -11.61 -18.23 1.62
C GLU A 178 -11.58 -16.70 1.50
N GLN A 179 -10.38 -16.11 1.52
CA GLN A 179 -10.20 -14.68 1.28
C GLN A 179 -10.62 -14.29 -0.14
N ALA A 180 -10.37 -15.15 -1.13
CA ALA A 180 -10.80 -14.93 -2.50
C ALA A 180 -12.33 -14.92 -2.63
N ASP A 181 -13.04 -15.85 -2.00
CA ASP A 181 -14.51 -15.86 -1.98
C ASP A 181 -15.08 -14.59 -1.30
N ALA A 182 -14.51 -14.20 -0.15
CA ALA A 182 -14.88 -12.95 0.51
C ALA A 182 -14.60 -11.72 -0.36
N HIS A 183 -13.48 -11.72 -1.09
CA HIS A 183 -13.11 -10.67 -2.02
C HIS A 183 -14.09 -10.59 -3.21
N LEU A 184 -14.53 -11.72 -3.76
CA LEU A 184 -15.55 -11.74 -4.81
C LEU A 184 -16.88 -11.13 -4.34
N LYS A 185 -17.30 -11.42 -3.11
CA LYS A 185 -18.48 -10.78 -2.49
C LYS A 185 -18.30 -9.26 -2.37
N LEU A 186 -17.10 -8.81 -2.01
CA LEU A 186 -16.77 -7.39 -1.95
C LEU A 186 -16.81 -6.74 -3.34
N LEU A 187 -16.28 -7.40 -4.38
CA LEU A 187 -16.34 -6.92 -5.76
C LEU A 187 -17.78 -6.81 -6.27
N ALA A 188 -18.62 -7.79 -5.98
CA ALA A 188 -20.05 -7.75 -6.32
C ALA A 188 -20.77 -6.59 -5.62
N LEU A 189 -20.45 -6.34 -4.34
CA LEU A 189 -20.99 -5.21 -3.59
C LEU A 189 -20.50 -3.85 -4.13
N ARG A 190 -19.22 -3.76 -4.53
CA ARG A 190 -18.69 -2.56 -5.21
C ARG A 190 -19.45 -2.30 -6.51
N GLN A 191 -19.69 -3.35 -7.31
CA GLN A 191 -20.45 -3.24 -8.55
C GLN A 191 -21.90 -2.79 -8.30
N SER A 192 -22.61 -3.34 -7.31
CA SER A 192 -23.98 -2.93 -7.00
C SER A 192 -24.05 -1.46 -6.55
N ARG A 193 -23.04 -0.99 -5.82
CA ARG A 193 -22.93 0.42 -5.41
C ARG A 193 -22.63 1.34 -6.59
N GLU A 194 -21.77 0.92 -7.50
CA GLU A 194 -21.51 1.63 -8.75
C GLU A 194 -22.80 1.78 -9.57
N GLN A 195 -23.57 0.69 -9.70
CA GLN A 195 -24.87 0.64 -10.35
C GLN A 195 -25.89 1.58 -9.73
N TYR A 196 -25.97 1.58 -8.40
CA TYR A 196 -26.85 2.48 -7.66
C TYR A 196 -26.50 3.95 -7.94
N VAL A 197 -25.21 4.31 -7.84
CA VAL A 197 -24.76 5.69 -8.06
C VAL A 197 -24.92 6.11 -9.53
N SER A 198 -24.62 5.25 -10.50
CA SER A 198 -24.84 5.56 -11.91
C SER A 198 -26.32 5.76 -12.21
N GLY A 199 -27.20 4.97 -11.59
CA GLY A 199 -28.65 5.14 -11.66
C GLY A 199 -29.12 6.50 -11.12
N LEU A 200 -28.60 6.94 -9.96
CA LEU A 200 -28.90 8.27 -9.41
C LEU A 200 -28.39 9.40 -10.30
N LEU A 201 -27.20 9.24 -10.91
CA LEU A 201 -26.63 10.20 -11.84
C LEU A 201 -27.32 10.21 -13.21
N ASN A 202 -28.07 9.15 -13.54
CA ASN A 202 -28.68 8.92 -14.84
C ASN A 202 -27.65 8.84 -15.98
N ILE A 203 -26.56 8.10 -15.74
CA ILE A 203 -25.53 7.77 -16.72
C ILE A 203 -25.38 6.24 -16.80
N PRO A 204 -24.98 5.67 -17.94
CA PRO A 204 -24.62 4.26 -18.01
C PRO A 204 -23.35 3.97 -17.18
N GLU A 205 -23.25 2.75 -16.64
CA GLU A 205 -22.08 2.31 -15.87
C GLU A 205 -20.76 2.40 -16.66
N SER A 206 -20.83 2.30 -18.00
CA SER A 206 -19.68 2.44 -18.89
C SER A 206 -19.07 3.84 -18.89
N GLU A 207 -19.84 4.87 -18.53
CA GLU A 207 -19.37 6.25 -18.42
C GLU A 207 -18.72 6.55 -17.06
N LEU A 208 -18.83 5.65 -16.07
CA LEU A 208 -18.08 5.77 -14.83
C LEU A 208 -16.58 5.57 -15.09
N THR A 209 -15.85 6.68 -15.05
CA THR A 209 -14.38 6.66 -15.10
C THR A 209 -13.79 5.87 -13.93
N LEU A 210 -12.56 5.37 -14.09
CA LEU A 210 -11.82 4.72 -13.00
C LEU A 210 -11.69 5.63 -11.77
N GLY A 211 -11.50 6.94 -11.97
CA GLY A 211 -11.48 7.92 -10.88
C GLY A 211 -12.83 8.03 -10.17
N GLY A 212 -13.93 7.94 -10.93
CA GLY A 212 -15.29 7.92 -10.40
C GLY A 212 -15.59 6.68 -9.56
N ARG A 213 -15.27 5.49 -10.07
CA ARG A 213 -15.39 4.22 -9.31
C ARG A 213 -14.61 4.26 -7.99
N LYS A 214 -13.37 4.77 -8.03
CA LYS A 214 -12.55 4.98 -6.82
C LYS A 214 -13.15 5.98 -5.83
N ALA A 215 -13.86 7.00 -6.31
CA ALA A 215 -14.57 7.93 -5.45
C ALA A 215 -15.77 7.26 -4.77
N ILE A 216 -16.58 6.50 -5.54
CA ILE A 216 -17.71 5.72 -5.02
C ILE A 216 -17.23 4.75 -3.95
N ALA A 217 -16.24 3.90 -4.24
CA ALA A 217 -15.67 2.97 -3.27
C ALA A 217 -15.20 3.67 -1.99
N ARG A 218 -14.58 4.85 -2.10
CA ARG A 218 -14.15 5.64 -0.93
C ARG A 218 -15.32 6.07 -0.05
N TRP A 219 -16.46 6.46 -0.62
CA TRP A 219 -17.63 6.88 0.15
C TRP A 219 -18.13 5.74 1.04
N TYR A 220 -18.24 4.53 0.47
CA TYR A 220 -18.75 3.38 1.21
C TYR A 220 -17.71 2.76 2.14
N GLU A 221 -16.46 2.58 1.70
CA GLU A 221 -15.45 1.81 2.44
C GLU A 221 -14.63 2.67 3.40
N VAL A 222 -14.36 3.93 3.06
CA VAL A 222 -13.53 4.81 3.89
C VAL A 222 -14.37 5.77 4.71
N TYR A 223 -15.45 6.32 4.15
CA TYR A 223 -16.37 7.17 4.91
C TYR A 223 -17.45 6.35 5.62
N GLY A 224 -17.62 5.06 5.29
CA GLY A 224 -18.63 4.21 5.93
C GLY A 224 -20.06 4.67 5.64
N TYR A 225 -20.29 5.35 4.52
CA TYR A 225 -21.62 5.80 4.13
C TYR A 225 -22.42 4.66 3.50
N ASP A 226 -23.74 4.76 3.63
CA ASP A 226 -24.71 3.88 3.00
C ASP A 226 -25.40 4.59 1.81
N ASP A 227 -26.28 3.87 1.13
CA ASP A 227 -27.03 4.38 -0.02
C ASP A 227 -27.87 5.61 0.35
N ALA A 228 -28.39 5.65 1.57
CA ALA A 228 -29.19 6.77 2.07
C ALA A 228 -28.36 8.06 2.16
N MET A 229 -27.14 7.98 2.68
CA MET A 229 -26.21 9.12 2.69
C MET A 229 -25.86 9.59 1.27
N VAL A 230 -25.62 8.67 0.33
CA VAL A 230 -25.34 9.05 -1.07
C VAL A 230 -26.56 9.67 -1.74
N GLN A 231 -27.75 9.16 -1.47
CA GLN A 231 -29.02 9.73 -1.94
C GLN A 231 -29.23 11.15 -1.39
N GLU A 232 -28.92 11.41 -0.12
CA GLU A 232 -29.01 12.76 0.44
C GLU A 232 -28.05 13.73 -0.25
N ALA A 233 -26.85 13.28 -0.64
CA ALA A 233 -25.93 14.13 -1.40
C ALA A 233 -26.51 14.46 -2.79
N ALA A 234 -27.19 13.51 -3.43
CA ALA A 234 -27.92 13.75 -4.68
C ALA A 234 -29.07 14.75 -4.49
N VAL A 235 -29.84 14.63 -3.39
CA VAL A 235 -30.91 15.57 -3.04
C VAL A 235 -30.36 16.98 -2.80
N GLN A 236 -29.28 17.11 -2.02
CA GLN A 236 -28.62 18.40 -1.78
C GLN A 236 -28.05 19.00 -3.08
N ALA A 237 -27.56 18.16 -3.99
CA ALA A 237 -27.06 18.62 -5.29
C ALA A 237 -28.17 19.12 -6.23
N GLY A 238 -29.42 18.71 -6.01
CA GLY A 238 -30.58 19.10 -6.80
C GLY A 238 -30.44 18.70 -8.27
N ALA A 239 -30.57 19.66 -9.18
CA ALA A 239 -30.46 19.39 -10.62
C ALA A 239 -29.03 19.04 -11.09
N LYS A 240 -28.00 19.27 -10.26
CA LYS A 240 -26.60 18.98 -10.63
C LYS A 240 -26.29 17.50 -10.42
N ARG A 241 -26.46 16.72 -11.49
CA ARG A 241 -26.08 15.30 -11.56
C ARG A 241 -24.63 15.15 -12.01
N ASP A 242 -23.72 15.63 -11.19
CA ASP A 242 -22.27 15.53 -11.43
C ASP A 242 -21.59 14.78 -10.28
N LEU A 243 -20.88 13.71 -10.62
CA LEU A 243 -20.22 12.84 -9.65
C LEU A 243 -19.18 13.59 -8.80
N TRP A 244 -18.44 14.52 -9.41
CA TRP A 244 -17.39 15.26 -8.71
C TRP A 244 -17.97 16.30 -7.75
N TYR A 245 -19.11 16.89 -8.09
CA TYR A 245 -19.87 17.74 -7.19
C TYR A 245 -20.39 16.95 -5.99
N TRP A 246 -20.96 15.76 -6.19
CA TRP A 246 -21.40 14.88 -5.10
C TRP A 246 -20.23 14.45 -4.22
N ASN A 247 -19.08 14.12 -4.83
CA ASN A 247 -17.85 13.82 -4.10
C ASN A 247 -17.43 14.98 -3.17
N SER A 248 -17.59 16.23 -3.60
CA SER A 248 -17.28 17.42 -2.80
C SER A 248 -18.20 17.56 -1.58
N ILE A 249 -19.50 17.32 -1.77
CA ILE A 249 -20.51 17.32 -0.67
C ILE A 249 -20.15 16.23 0.35
N LEU A 250 -19.99 14.99 -0.11
CA LEU A 250 -19.70 13.83 0.74
C LEU A 250 -18.35 13.99 1.47
N LYS A 251 -17.33 14.54 0.80
CA LYS A 251 -16.04 14.88 1.43
C LYS A 251 -16.20 15.92 2.53
N THR A 252 -17.03 16.94 2.31
CA THR A 252 -17.31 17.99 3.30
C THR A 252 -18.04 17.41 4.51
N TRP A 253 -19.04 16.56 4.30
CA TRP A 253 -19.73 15.87 5.38
C TRP A 253 -18.80 14.99 6.19
N ASN A 254 -17.94 14.22 5.54
CA ASN A 254 -16.99 13.34 6.23
C ASN A 254 -15.95 14.15 7.03
N ALA A 255 -15.50 15.29 6.50
CA ALA A 255 -14.62 16.21 7.21
C ALA A 255 -15.29 16.86 8.44
N LYS A 256 -16.61 17.05 8.40
CA LYS A 256 -17.43 17.52 9.52
C LYS A 256 -17.85 16.40 10.48
N GLY A 257 -17.54 15.14 10.18
CA GLY A 257 -17.92 13.98 10.98
C GLY A 257 -19.41 13.61 10.92
N LEU A 258 -20.15 14.08 9.90
CA LEU A 258 -21.56 13.75 9.71
C LEU A 258 -21.66 12.32 9.18
N ARG A 259 -22.38 11.43 9.87
CA ARG A 259 -22.44 9.99 9.53
C ARG A 259 -23.85 9.53 9.17
N THR A 260 -24.87 10.28 9.56
CA THR A 260 -26.27 9.90 9.35
C THR A 260 -27.03 10.95 8.54
N VAL A 261 -28.12 10.52 7.90
CA VAL A 261 -29.06 11.42 7.20
C VAL A 261 -29.60 12.51 8.13
N HIS A 262 -29.76 12.20 9.42
CA HIS A 262 -30.19 13.18 10.41
C HIS A 262 -29.13 14.29 10.60
N ASP A 263 -27.85 13.93 10.68
CA ASP A 263 -26.76 14.87 10.87
C ASP A 263 -26.69 15.89 9.72
N VAL A 264 -26.89 15.43 8.48
CA VAL A 264 -26.80 16.28 7.28
C VAL A 264 -28.02 17.16 7.07
N ARG A 265 -29.19 16.74 7.57
CA ARG A 265 -30.43 17.53 7.53
C ARG A 265 -30.55 18.51 8.70
N SER A 266 -29.75 18.34 9.75
CA SER A 266 -29.74 19.24 10.91
C SER A 266 -29.24 20.65 10.53
N PRO A 267 -29.75 21.73 11.16
CA PRO A 267 -29.27 23.10 10.93
C PRO A 267 -27.76 23.27 11.16
N VAL A 268 -27.14 22.39 11.98
CA VAL A 268 -25.68 22.35 12.22
C VAL A 268 -24.89 22.00 10.95
N ALA A 269 -25.47 21.24 10.02
CA ALA A 269 -24.84 20.95 8.72
C ALA A 269 -24.81 22.18 7.79
N ILE A 270 -25.84 23.04 7.89
CA ILE A 270 -26.09 24.21 7.05
C ILE A 270 -25.33 25.45 7.57
N ALA A 271 -25.18 25.59 8.90
CA ALA A 271 -24.44 26.66 9.54
C ALA A 271 -22.92 26.45 9.42
N GLY A 272 -22.35 26.76 8.26
CA GLY A 272 -20.92 26.79 8.05
C GLY A 272 -20.22 27.86 8.89
N ALA A 273 -19.49 27.43 9.92
CA ALA A 273 -18.33 28.17 10.43
C ALA A 273 -17.29 27.17 10.94
N SER A 274 -16.29 26.91 10.10
CA SER A 274 -14.90 26.55 10.42
C SER A 274 -14.57 26.27 11.88
N ARG A 275 -15.05 25.15 12.43
CA ARG A 275 -14.36 24.45 13.50
C ARG A 275 -13.89 23.15 12.89
N ASN A 276 -12.58 23.07 12.62
CA ASN A 276 -11.91 21.79 12.47
C ASN A 276 -12.03 21.07 13.82
N LEU A 277 -13.17 20.42 14.07
CA LEU A 277 -13.26 19.41 15.11
C LEU A 277 -12.32 18.31 14.64
N ARG A 278 -11.18 18.17 15.32
CA ARG A 278 -10.36 16.97 15.18
C ARG A 278 -11.25 15.82 15.65
N VAL A 279 -11.69 15.02 14.69
CA VAL A 279 -12.36 13.75 14.94
C VAL A 279 -11.29 12.83 15.52
N ASP A 280 -11.42 12.46 16.79
CA ASP A 280 -10.65 11.36 17.35
C ASP A 280 -11.07 10.08 16.63
N ARG A 281 -10.11 9.46 15.93
CA ARG A 281 -10.25 8.18 15.25
C ARG A 281 -9.49 7.14 16.05
N GLU A 282 -10.10 5.98 16.28
CA GLU A 282 -9.41 4.84 16.89
C GLU A 282 -8.38 4.19 15.94
N ALA A 283 -8.53 4.34 14.62
CA ALA A 283 -7.55 3.87 13.63
C ALA A 283 -7.37 4.86 12.46
N PRO A 284 -6.13 5.16 12.04
CA PRO A 284 -5.85 6.06 10.91
C PRO A 284 -6.18 5.42 9.57
N SER A 285 -6.68 6.22 8.62
CA SER A 285 -6.96 5.78 7.24
C SER A 285 -5.64 5.56 6.49
N GLY A 286 -5.54 4.45 5.74
CA GLY A 286 -4.37 4.11 4.92
C GLY A 286 -3.99 5.15 3.85
N ASN A 287 -4.83 6.15 3.60
CA ASN A 287 -4.63 7.20 2.59
C ASN A 287 -4.38 8.60 3.17
N ASP A 288 -3.99 8.69 4.44
CA ASP A 288 -3.66 9.98 5.07
C ASP A 288 -2.40 10.60 4.44
N PHE A 289 -2.60 11.68 3.68
CA PHE A 289 -1.55 12.52 3.09
C PHE A 289 -0.57 13.06 4.14
N LEU A 290 -0.94 13.01 5.43
CA LEU A 290 -0.12 13.40 6.56
C LEU A 290 1.05 12.45 6.84
N LYS A 291 1.10 11.25 6.25
CA LYS A 291 2.35 10.47 6.23
C LYS A 291 3.46 11.14 5.40
N ASN A 292 3.09 12.00 4.44
CA ASN A 292 4.04 12.74 3.60
C ASN A 292 4.21 14.24 3.97
N ALA A 293 3.39 14.76 4.90
CA ALA A 293 3.45 16.17 5.31
C ALA A 293 4.58 16.50 6.30
N ALA A 294 5.20 15.50 6.93
CA ALA A 294 6.37 15.69 7.80
C ALA A 294 7.63 16.16 7.03
N ARG A 295 7.58 16.30 5.71
CA ARG A 295 8.70 16.70 4.84
C ARG A 295 8.66 18.13 4.29
N ARG A 296 7.78 19.05 4.75
CA ARG A 296 7.80 20.45 4.27
C ARG A 296 8.05 21.47 5.40
N ARG A 297 9.08 22.32 5.17
CA ARG A 297 9.59 23.38 6.06
C ARG A 297 8.47 24.32 6.57
N PRO A 298 8.55 24.81 7.82
CA PRO A 298 7.67 25.87 8.29
C PRO A 298 8.00 27.22 7.61
N LEU A 299 6.98 27.93 7.13
CA LEU A 299 7.05 29.30 6.64
C LEU A 299 7.33 30.26 7.81
N LYS A 300 8.41 31.05 7.71
CA LYS A 300 8.71 32.13 8.66
C LYS A 300 7.71 33.29 8.48
N LYS A 301 7.09 33.75 9.59
CA LYS A 301 6.42 35.05 9.65
C LYS A 301 7.47 36.17 9.57
N LYS A 302 7.20 37.22 8.78
CA LYS A 302 7.93 38.49 8.84
C LYS A 302 7.54 39.24 10.13
N PRO A 303 8.50 39.81 10.89
CA PRO A 303 8.18 40.82 11.89
C PRO A 303 8.05 42.22 11.25
N GLU A 304 7.27 43.06 11.92
CA GLU A 304 6.98 44.48 11.62
C GLU A 304 8.23 45.38 11.65
#